data_AF-A0A9D5VQA0-F1
#
_entry.id   AF-A0A9D5VQA0-F1
#
_cell.length_a   1.000
_cell.length_b   1.000
_cell.length_c   1.000
_cell.angle_alpha   90.00
_cell.angle_beta   90.00
_cell.angle_gamma   90.00
#
_symmetry.space_group_name_H-M   'P 1'
#
loop_
_entity.id
_entity.type
_entity.pdbx_description
1 polymer ?
#
loop_
_entity_poly.entity_id
_entity_poly.type
_entity_poly.pdbx_seq_one_letter_code
_entity_poly.pdbx_strand_id
1 'polypeptide(L)'
;KLFPSTHSECLELFKKYTYIGGMPKVVANFVQTNSLLEVREIQEEIIQTYEADFPKYKKSVNADCLKKIFKSASFHLSEKVIYQKIDRESPSKEIRKVLELLIDARVLLPRYHCDASDIPLISTIDETICKLFFLDVGLVNAIHQVDYSF
;
A
#
# COMPACT_ATOMS: atom_id res chain seq x y z
N LYS A 1 -32.36 -7.72 -6.60
CA LYS A 1 -31.42 -8.87 -6.66
C LYS A 1 -30.65 -8.76 -7.98
N LEU A 2 -29.32 -8.65 -7.95
CA LEU A 2 -28.50 -8.71 -9.17
C LEU A 2 -28.68 -10.07 -9.83
N PHE A 3 -28.75 -10.11 -11.16
CA PHE A 3 -28.73 -11.38 -11.90
C PHE A 3 -27.38 -12.07 -11.72
N PRO A 4 -27.32 -13.42 -11.63
CA PRO A 4 -26.06 -14.14 -11.43
C PRO A 4 -24.97 -13.81 -12.46
N SER A 5 -25.35 -13.59 -13.73
CA SER A 5 -24.43 -13.19 -14.79
C SER A 5 -23.76 -11.83 -14.53
N THR A 6 -24.54 -10.84 -14.09
CA THR A 6 -24.02 -9.50 -13.73
C THR A 6 -23.09 -9.58 -12.52
N HIS A 7 -23.37 -10.45 -11.55
CA HIS A 7 -22.49 -10.63 -10.41
C HIS A 7 -21.11 -11.16 -10.81
N SER A 8 -21.05 -12.17 -11.67
CA SER A 8 -19.79 -12.73 -12.17
C SER A 8 -18.98 -11.70 -12.95
N GLU A 9 -19.64 -10.90 -13.80
CA GLU A 9 -18.97 -9.83 -14.57
C GLU A 9 -18.37 -8.76 -13.65
N CYS A 10 -19.10 -8.34 -12.61
CA CYS A 10 -18.56 -7.39 -11.62
C CYS A 10 -17.37 -7.97 -10.85
N LEU A 11 -17.38 -9.25 -10.51
CA LEU A 11 -16.25 -9.90 -9.82
C LEU A 11 -15.01 -9.97 -10.71
N GLU A 12 -15.16 -10.27 -12.00
CA GLU A 12 -14.04 -10.25 -12.95
C GLU A 12 -13.45 -8.85 -13.11
N LEU A 13 -14.29 -7.81 -13.19
CA LEU A 13 -13.82 -6.43 -13.23
C LEU A 13 -13.12 -6.01 -11.93
N PHE A 14 -13.66 -6.42 -10.79
CA PHE A 14 -13.03 -6.18 -9.50
C PHE A 14 -11.66 -6.87 -9.41
N LYS A 15 -11.57 -8.13 -9.84
CA LYS A 15 -10.32 -8.90 -9.89
C LYS A 15 -9.28 -8.25 -10.80
N LYS A 16 -9.68 -7.78 -11.99
CA LYS A 16 -8.79 -7.00 -12.86
C LYS A 16 -8.31 -5.74 -12.17
N TYR A 17 -9.20 -4.98 -11.54
CA TYR A 17 -8.83 -3.76 -10.84
C TYR A 17 -7.87 -4.02 -9.68
N THR A 18 -8.09 -5.05 -8.85
CA THR A 18 -7.19 -5.35 -7.73
C THR A 18 -5.81 -5.81 -8.21
N TYR A 19 -5.74 -6.54 -9.33
CA TYR A 19 -4.47 -6.97 -9.91
C TYR A 19 -3.69 -5.82 -10.59
N ILE A 20 -4.37 -5.04 -11.42
CA ILE A 20 -3.77 -3.94 -12.20
C ILE A 20 -3.44 -2.74 -11.30
N GLY A 21 -4.33 -2.43 -10.35
CA GLY A 21 -4.27 -1.20 -9.56
C GLY A 21 -4.68 0.04 -10.36
N GLY A 22 -4.32 1.20 -9.84
CA GLY A 22 -4.59 2.54 -10.37
C GLY A 22 -3.34 3.32 -10.79
N MET A 23 -2.15 2.72 -10.76
CA MET A 23 -0.93 3.39 -11.20
C MET A 23 -1.02 3.80 -12.68
N PRO A 24 -0.87 5.09 -13.04
CA PRO A 24 -1.13 5.56 -14.41
C PRO A 24 -0.33 4.85 -15.49
N LYS A 25 0.97 4.56 -15.24
CA LYS A 25 1.84 3.83 -16.18
C LYS A 25 1.32 2.40 -16.42
N VAL A 26 0.87 1.73 -15.36
CA VAL A 26 0.34 0.36 -15.42
C VAL A 26 -0.98 0.32 -16.17
N VAL A 27 -1.91 1.22 -15.84
CA VAL A 27 -3.22 1.32 -16.49
C VAL A 27 -3.08 1.66 -17.96
N ALA A 28 -2.23 2.62 -18.31
CA ALA A 28 -1.99 3.03 -19.70
C ALA A 28 -1.44 1.88 -20.55
N ASN A 29 -0.49 1.11 -20.02
CA ASN A 29 0.04 -0.07 -20.69
C ASN A 29 -1.05 -1.14 -20.89
N PHE A 30 -1.80 -1.48 -19.83
CA PHE A 30 -2.86 -2.49 -19.94
C PHE A 30 -3.93 -2.12 -20.97
N VAL A 31 -4.34 -0.84 -21.05
CA VAL A 31 -5.30 -0.37 -22.04
C VAL A 31 -4.78 -0.55 -23.48
N GLN A 32 -3.46 -0.45 -23.69
CA GLN A 32 -2.84 -0.57 -25.01
C GLN A 32 -2.55 -2.03 -25.40
N THR A 33 -2.08 -2.85 -24.46
CA THR A 33 -1.53 -4.19 -24.76
C THR A 33 -2.45 -5.32 -24.30
N ASN A 34 -3.36 -5.04 -23.36
CA ASN A 34 -4.20 -6.04 -22.68
C ASN A 34 -3.38 -7.19 -22.05
N SER A 35 -2.11 -6.93 -21.74
CA SER A 35 -1.13 -7.92 -21.26
C SER A 35 -0.97 -7.82 -19.74
N LEU A 36 -1.36 -8.89 -19.03
CA LEU A 36 -1.18 -8.97 -17.57
C LEU A 36 0.28 -9.25 -17.16
N LEU A 37 1.09 -9.79 -18.07
CA LEU A 37 2.51 -9.99 -17.86
C LEU A 37 3.23 -8.63 -17.79
N GLU A 38 2.98 -7.77 -18.77
CA GLU A 38 3.57 -6.42 -18.81
C GLU A 38 3.12 -5.57 -17.62
N VAL A 39 1.86 -5.72 -17.18
CA VAL A 39 1.37 -5.10 -15.95
C VAL A 39 2.25 -5.45 -14.76
N ARG A 40 2.60 -6.73 -14.59
CA ARG A 40 3.44 -7.20 -13.49
C ARG A 40 4.86 -6.63 -13.60
N GLU A 41 5.46 -6.67 -14.79
CA GLU A 41 6.80 -6.13 -15.05
C GLU A 41 6.88 -4.63 -14.69
N ILE A 42 5.89 -3.84 -15.09
CA ILE A 42 5.85 -2.40 -14.79
C ILE A 42 5.66 -2.15 -13.29
N GLN A 43 4.81 -2.92 -12.60
CA GLN A 43 4.63 -2.78 -11.15
C GLN A 43 5.92 -3.10 -10.40
N GLU A 44 6.65 -4.14 -10.81
CA GLU A 44 7.96 -4.49 -10.24
C GLU A 44 9.00 -3.40 -10.51
N GLU A 45 9.05 -2.84 -11.71
CA GLU A 45 9.91 -1.71 -12.06
C GLU A 45 9.62 -0.49 -11.15
N ILE A 46 8.34 -0.17 -10.92
CA ILE A 46 7.91 0.91 -10.02
C ILE A 46 8.41 0.65 -8.59
N ILE A 47 8.22 -0.58 -8.08
CA ILE A 47 8.68 -0.96 -6.73
C ILE A 47 10.20 -0.86 -6.62
N GLN A 48 10.94 -1.36 -7.61
CA GLN A 48 12.39 -1.27 -7.66
C GLN A 48 12.87 0.19 -7.71
N THR A 49 12.14 1.06 -8.41
CA THR A 49 12.42 2.49 -8.46
C THR A 49 12.28 3.14 -7.08
N TYR A 50 11.22 2.79 -6.32
CA TYR A 50 11.11 3.23 -4.92
C TYR A 50 12.30 2.74 -4.08
N GLU A 51 12.65 1.46 -4.16
CA GLU A 51 13.77 0.90 -3.39
C GLU A 51 15.11 1.55 -3.75
N ALA A 52 15.33 1.85 -5.03
CA ALA A 52 16.54 2.51 -5.53
C ALA A 52 16.70 3.95 -5.02
N ASP A 53 15.58 4.59 -4.63
CA ASP A 53 15.57 5.95 -4.09
C ASP A 53 15.81 6.00 -2.57
N PHE A 54 15.66 4.89 -1.84
CA PHE A 54 15.87 4.83 -0.39
C PHE A 54 17.24 5.34 0.09
N PRO A 55 18.37 5.08 -0.60
CA PRO A 55 19.67 5.63 -0.22
C PRO A 55 19.73 7.16 -0.15
N LYS A 56 18.86 7.88 -0.87
CA LYS A 56 18.80 9.35 -0.84
C LYS A 56 18.36 9.88 0.53
N TYR A 57 17.65 9.06 1.31
CA TYR A 57 17.09 9.43 2.62
C TYR A 57 17.96 8.99 3.81
N LYS A 58 19.18 8.48 3.57
CA LYS A 58 20.12 7.99 4.61
C LYS A 58 20.45 9.00 5.71
N LYS A 59 20.29 10.31 5.44
CA LYS A 59 20.49 11.38 6.44
C LYS A 59 19.37 11.42 7.48
N SER A 60 18.16 10.98 7.12
CA SER A 60 16.96 11.07 7.96
C SER A 60 16.61 9.74 8.62
N VAL A 61 16.80 8.64 7.88
CA VAL A 61 16.44 7.28 8.29
C VAL A 61 17.46 6.26 7.80
N ASN A 62 17.55 5.12 8.47
CA ASN A 62 18.33 3.97 7.99
C ASN A 62 17.67 3.38 6.74
N ALA A 63 18.46 3.18 5.67
CA ALA A 63 17.95 2.65 4.40
C ALA A 63 17.48 1.19 4.49
N ASP A 64 18.13 0.36 5.30
CA ASP A 64 17.73 -1.05 5.48
C ASP A 64 16.43 -1.15 6.28
N CYS A 65 16.29 -0.32 7.32
CA CYS A 65 15.04 -0.18 8.07
C CYS A 65 13.91 0.31 7.16
N LEU A 66 14.17 1.32 6.31
CA LEU A 66 13.22 1.83 5.33
C LEU A 66 12.76 0.72 4.36
N LYS A 67 13.69 -0.03 3.79
CA LYS A 67 13.37 -1.16 2.91
C LYS A 67 12.54 -2.23 3.60
N LYS A 68 12.90 -2.59 4.83
CA LYS A 68 12.20 -3.59 5.64
C LYS A 68 10.77 -3.15 5.96
N ILE A 69 10.59 -1.91 6.40
CA ILE A 69 9.27 -1.36 6.75
C ILE A 69 8.40 -1.17 5.51
N PHE A 70 8.97 -0.73 4.38
CA PHE A 70 8.22 -0.61 3.13
C PHE A 70 7.54 -1.93 2.74
N LYS A 71 8.27 -3.05 2.83
CA LYS A 71 7.71 -4.39 2.60
C LYS A 71 6.77 -4.81 3.71
N SER A 72 7.20 -4.71 4.97
CA SER A 72 6.43 -5.15 6.14
C SER A 72 5.08 -4.44 6.28
N ALA A 73 5.03 -3.13 5.98
CA ALA A 73 3.81 -2.33 6.02
C ALA A 73 2.71 -2.90 5.11
N SER A 74 3.08 -3.48 3.95
CA SER A 74 2.13 -4.13 3.04
C SER A 74 1.46 -5.37 3.64
N PHE A 75 2.08 -6.03 4.62
CA PHE A 75 1.51 -7.19 5.32
C PHE A 75 0.57 -6.81 6.48
N HIS A 76 0.65 -5.57 6.94
CA HIS A 76 -0.12 -5.06 8.09
C HIS A 76 -1.13 -3.97 7.68
N LEU A 77 -1.50 -3.93 6.41
CA LEU A 77 -2.50 -2.97 5.92
C LEU A 77 -3.84 -3.20 6.61
N SER A 78 -4.55 -2.10 6.92
CA SER A 78 -5.84 -2.09 7.62
C SER A 78 -5.84 -2.63 9.07
N GLU A 79 -4.69 -3.11 9.59
CA GLU A 79 -4.50 -3.45 11.00
C GLU A 79 -4.11 -2.21 11.82
N LYS A 80 -4.37 -2.25 13.13
CA LYS A 80 -3.84 -1.24 14.05
C LYS A 80 -2.31 -1.29 14.00
N VAL A 81 -1.68 -0.14 13.80
CA VAL A 81 -0.22 0.01 13.78
C VAL A 81 0.36 -0.36 15.15
N ILE A 82 1.14 -1.43 15.17
CA ILE A 82 1.93 -1.87 16.33
C ILE A 82 3.35 -2.05 15.83
N TYR A 83 4.29 -1.21 16.30
CA TYR A 83 5.65 -1.18 15.78
C TYR A 83 6.35 -2.53 15.86
N GLN A 84 6.16 -3.27 16.95
CA GLN A 84 6.71 -4.62 17.13
C GLN A 84 6.19 -5.66 16.11
N LYS A 85 5.01 -5.45 15.51
CA LYS A 85 4.53 -6.29 14.40
C LYS A 85 5.24 -5.94 13.10
N ILE A 86 5.45 -4.65 12.84
CA ILE A 86 6.11 -4.15 11.62
C ILE A 86 7.60 -4.53 11.61
N ASP A 87 8.30 -4.28 12.71
CA ASP A 87 9.69 -4.68 12.88
C ASP A 87 10.02 -4.88 14.37
N ARG A 88 10.55 -6.05 14.71
CA ARG A 88 10.95 -6.41 16.08
C ARG A 88 12.36 -5.97 16.43
N GLU A 89 13.21 -5.75 15.43
CA GLU A 89 14.64 -5.51 15.62
C GLU A 89 14.93 -4.01 15.70
N SER A 90 14.19 -3.20 14.96
CA SER A 90 14.39 -1.75 14.93
C SER A 90 13.76 -1.07 16.15
N PRO A 91 14.41 -0.03 16.72
CA PRO A 91 13.82 0.78 17.77
C PRO A 91 12.52 1.48 17.31
N SER A 92 11.53 1.57 18.19
CA SER A 92 10.25 2.26 17.93
C SER A 92 10.39 3.67 17.34
N LYS A 93 11.41 4.43 17.77
CA LYS A 93 11.69 5.78 17.25
C LYS A 93 12.14 5.76 15.80
N GLU A 94 12.88 4.73 15.39
CA GLU A 94 13.35 4.55 14.01
C GLU A 94 12.21 4.11 13.10
N ILE A 95 11.40 3.16 13.56
CA ILE A 95 10.18 2.72 12.86
C ILE A 95 9.25 3.91 12.62
N ARG A 96 9.02 4.73 13.65
CA ARG A 96 8.19 5.93 13.55
C ARG A 96 8.69 6.89 12.47
N LYS A 97 9.98 7.22 12.45
CA LYS A 97 10.56 8.12 11.45
C LYS A 97 10.41 7.59 10.02
N VAL A 98 10.58 6.29 9.84
CA VAL A 98 10.41 5.64 8.54
C VAL A 98 8.94 5.69 8.10
N LEU A 99 8.00 5.40 9.00
CA LEU A 99 6.58 5.51 8.70
C LEU A 99 6.19 6.95 8.35
N GLU A 100 6.64 7.94 9.12
CA GLU A 100 6.43 9.36 8.83
C GLU A 100 6.97 9.72 7.44
N LEU A 101 8.19 9.28 7.09
CA LEU A 101 8.78 9.52 5.78
C LEU A 101 7.95 8.91 4.62
N LEU A 102 7.46 7.67 4.80
CA LEU A 102 6.60 7.02 3.79
C LEU A 102 5.21 7.65 3.69
N ILE A 103 4.69 8.18 4.81
CA ILE A 103 3.42 8.92 4.87
C ILE A 103 3.54 10.26 4.15
N ASP A 104 4.61 11.01 4.43
CA ASP A 104 4.88 12.30 3.79
C ASP A 104 5.07 12.14 2.28
N ALA A 105 5.73 11.05 1.87
CA ALA A 105 5.87 10.65 0.46
C ALA A 105 4.57 10.10 -0.17
N ARG A 106 3.47 10.00 0.59
CA ARG A 106 2.17 9.44 0.16
C ARG A 106 2.23 7.99 -0.32
N VAL A 107 3.26 7.25 0.06
CA VAL A 107 3.37 5.80 -0.18
C VAL A 107 2.47 5.04 0.78
N LEU A 108 2.43 5.49 2.05
CA LEU A 108 1.51 5.02 3.06
C LEU A 108 0.47 6.09 3.38
N LEU A 109 -0.76 5.65 3.63
CA LEU A 109 -1.90 6.52 3.90
C LEU A 109 -2.42 6.20 5.31
N PRO A 110 -2.16 7.05 6.31
CA PRO A 110 -2.64 6.83 7.66
C PRO A 110 -4.13 7.17 7.75
N ARG A 111 -4.86 6.37 8.53
CA ARG A 111 -6.24 6.64 8.93
C ARG A 111 -6.35 6.46 10.43
N TYR A 112 -6.67 7.55 11.10
CA TYR A 112 -6.86 7.58 12.55
C TYR A 112 -8.29 7.20 12.90
N HIS A 113 -8.45 6.57 14.05
CA HIS A 113 -9.77 6.24 14.58
C HIS A 113 -10.53 7.52 14.90
N CYS A 114 -11.84 7.48 14.67
CA CYS A 114 -12.81 8.49 15.03
C CYS A 114 -14.07 7.72 15.44
N ASP A 115 -14.61 8.03 16.62
CA ASP A 115 -15.82 7.37 17.14
C ASP A 115 -17.12 7.92 16.51
N ALA A 116 -17.00 8.95 15.68
CA ALA A 116 -18.11 9.67 15.04
C ALA A 116 -19.20 10.14 16.03
N SER A 117 -18.84 10.41 17.28
CA SER A 117 -19.76 10.89 18.31
C SER A 117 -20.18 12.35 18.12
N ASP A 118 -19.38 13.16 17.39
CA ASP A 118 -19.65 14.57 17.14
C ASP A 118 -19.20 15.03 15.74
N ILE A 119 -19.67 16.20 15.33
CA ILE A 119 -19.32 16.86 14.06
C ILE A 119 -18.60 18.17 14.38
N PRO A 120 -17.47 18.48 13.72
CA PRO A 120 -16.85 17.71 12.64
C PRO A 120 -16.10 16.47 13.14
N LEU A 121 -16.09 15.38 12.38
CA LEU A 121 -15.42 14.10 12.74
C LEU A 121 -13.96 14.27 13.22
N ILE A 122 -13.29 15.34 12.80
CA ILE A 122 -11.93 15.67 13.23
C ILE A 122 -11.81 15.95 14.74
N SER A 123 -12.89 16.37 15.41
CA SER A 123 -12.89 16.67 16.85
C SER A 123 -12.81 15.41 17.71
N THR A 124 -13.17 14.25 17.18
CA THR A 124 -13.20 12.97 17.90
C THR A 124 -12.11 11.99 17.44
N ILE A 125 -11.07 12.50 16.77
CA ILE A 125 -9.94 11.68 16.32
C ILE A 125 -9.10 11.22 17.51
N ASP A 126 -8.81 9.92 17.54
CA ASP A 126 -7.80 9.31 18.40
C ASP A 126 -6.54 8.99 17.59
N GLU A 127 -5.51 9.84 17.72
CA GLU A 127 -4.22 9.65 17.05
C GLU A 127 -3.43 8.43 17.54
N THR A 128 -3.79 7.85 18.68
CA THR A 128 -3.14 6.66 19.23
C THR A 128 -3.58 5.37 18.54
N ILE A 129 -4.67 5.43 17.76
CA ILE A 129 -5.20 4.31 16.99
C ILE A 129 -5.15 4.67 15.51
N CYS A 130 -4.13 4.18 14.82
CA CYS A 130 -3.92 4.39 13.40
C CYS A 130 -3.93 3.06 12.63
N LYS A 131 -4.48 3.07 11.42
CA LYS A 131 -4.35 2.03 10.41
C LYS A 131 -3.62 2.59 9.19
N LEU A 132 -2.80 1.76 8.56
CA LEU A 132 -2.09 2.13 7.33
C LEU A 132 -2.76 1.50 6.11
N PHE A 133 -2.83 2.27 5.04
CA PHE A 133 -3.17 1.81 3.70
C PHE A 133 -2.02 2.10 2.75
N PHE A 134 -1.95 1.36 1.66
CA PHE A 134 -0.93 1.58 0.63
C PHE A 134 -1.50 2.46 -0.48
N LEU A 135 -0.61 3.13 -1.23
CA LEU A 135 -1.01 4.04 -2.29
C LEU A 135 -1.78 3.35 -3.43
N ASP A 136 -1.50 2.07 -3.67
CA ASP A 136 -2.03 1.30 -4.80
C ASP A 136 -2.14 -0.20 -4.48
N VAL A 137 -3.28 -0.81 -4.84
CA VAL A 137 -3.56 -2.24 -4.59
C VAL A 137 -2.78 -3.17 -5.53
N GLY A 138 -2.53 -2.74 -6.76
CA GLY A 138 -1.77 -3.53 -7.73
C GLY A 138 -0.31 -3.67 -7.29
N LEU A 139 0.29 -2.58 -6.76
CA LEU A 139 1.61 -2.63 -6.15
C LEU A 139 1.66 -3.52 -4.91
N VAL A 140 0.64 -3.52 -4.06
CA VAL A 140 0.58 -4.44 -2.90
C VAL A 140 0.58 -5.90 -3.39
N ASN A 141 -0.28 -6.22 -4.35
CA ASN A 141 -0.33 -7.57 -4.92
C ASN A 141 0.99 -7.97 -5.60
N ALA A 142 1.71 -7.02 -6.21
CA ALA A 142 3.06 -7.26 -6.75
C ALA A 142 4.07 -7.57 -5.64
N ILE A 143 4.08 -6.78 -4.55
CA ILE A 143 4.96 -7.02 -3.37
C ILE A 143 4.69 -8.42 -2.78
N HIS A 144 3.44 -8.85 -2.79
CA HIS A 144 3.00 -10.15 -2.26
C HIS A 144 3.12 -11.30 -3.27
N GLN A 145 3.58 -11.03 -4.50
CA GLN A 145 3.73 -12.02 -5.57
C GLN A 145 2.43 -12.78 -5.88
N VAL A 146 1.29 -12.09 -5.84
CA VAL A 146 -0.02 -12.67 -6.15
C VAL A 146 -0.16 -12.85 -7.67
N ASP A 147 -0.40 -14.07 -8.14
CA ASP A 147 -0.65 -14.35 -9.57
C ASP A 147 -2.08 -13.95 -9.99
N TYR A 148 -2.40 -13.79 -11.29
CA TYR A 148 -3.78 -13.46 -11.69
C TYR A 148 -4.78 -14.62 -11.51
N SER A 149 -4.32 -15.84 -11.21
CA SER A 149 -5.18 -17.02 -11.12
C SER A 149 -6.05 -17.16 -9.86
N PHE A 150 -5.94 -16.28 -8.85
CA PHE A 150 -6.68 -16.42 -7.58
C PHE A 150 -8.20 -16.18 -7.65
#